data_AF-A0A926AS21-F1
#
_entry.id   AF-A0A926AS21-F1
#
_cell.length_a   1.000
_cell.length_b   1.000
_cell.length_c   1.000
_cell.angle_alpha   90.00
_cell.angle_beta   90.00
_cell.angle_gamma   90.00
#
_symmetry.space_group_name_H-M   'P 1'
#
loop_
_entity.id
_entity.type
_entity.pdbx_description
1 polymer ?
#
loop_
_entity_poly.entity_id
_entity_poly.type
_entity_poly.pdbx_seq_one_letter_code
_entity_poly.pdbx_strand_id
1 'polypeptide(L)'
;EAQELVAVEAAEIISGFLVRNEVRHAVNMVPITAAEMVDMQPYLDLGRRLGLLLSQLNTGGIRRVKLQFKGDAATKKTTLISSAFAAGLLTNNLADNVNIVNADMLAKERGIEIREELSHEVGDFSTLVSATLETDSGDLTAAATIFGKQFLRLVRLDQFHLDAYLDGLLLLYRHIDRPGVIGYIGTVCGKRGVNIAHMALGREKNEPGGDAIAVLNLDNEPDAATLAEVAQNQAVTGVQLVKLPKAGEPLPWLVCR
;
A
#
# COMPACT_ATOMS: atom_id res chain seq x y z
N GLU A 1 -37.80 17.32 3.41
CA GLU A 1 -37.41 16.11 2.64
C GLU A 1 -35.93 15.76 2.80
N ALA A 2 -34.96 16.40 2.13
CA ALA A 2 -33.54 15.99 2.25
C ALA A 2 -32.96 16.10 3.68
N GLN A 3 -33.26 17.18 4.42
CA GLN A 3 -32.80 17.34 5.82
C GLN A 3 -33.46 16.35 6.79
N GLU A 4 -34.67 15.89 6.48
CA GLU A 4 -35.44 14.99 7.33
C GLU A 4 -34.93 13.56 7.18
N LEU A 5 -34.59 13.16 5.95
CA LEU A 5 -33.91 11.89 5.66
C LEU A 5 -32.53 11.82 6.33
N VAL A 6 -31.74 12.90 6.29
CA VAL A 6 -30.43 12.97 6.97
C VAL A 6 -30.58 12.84 8.49
N ALA A 7 -31.63 13.41 9.09
CA ALA A 7 -31.89 13.31 10.52
C ALA A 7 -32.31 11.89 10.94
N VAL A 8 -33.16 11.22 10.15
CA VAL A 8 -33.55 9.82 10.36
C VAL A 8 -32.32 8.91 10.24
N GLU A 9 -31.49 9.13 9.22
CA GLU A 9 -30.27 8.36 9.00
C GLU A 9 -29.27 8.54 10.16
N ALA A 10 -29.07 9.77 10.65
CA ALA A 10 -28.24 10.02 11.81
C ALA A 10 -28.77 9.31 13.07
N ALA A 11 -30.09 9.31 13.28
CA ALA A 11 -30.73 8.60 14.39
C ALA A 11 -30.57 7.08 14.28
N GLU A 12 -30.68 6.51 13.08
CA GLU A 12 -30.44 5.08 12.83
C GLU A 12 -28.97 4.69 13.06
N ILE A 13 -28.02 5.54 12.67
CA ILE A 13 -26.58 5.33 12.92
C ILE A 13 -26.31 5.29 14.43
N ILE A 14 -26.84 6.26 15.18
CA ILE A 14 -26.68 6.33 16.64
C ILE A 14 -27.36 5.13 17.31
N SER A 15 -28.57 4.78 16.89
CA SER A 15 -29.30 3.63 17.42
C SER A 15 -28.59 2.30 17.12
N GLY A 16 -28.03 2.14 15.92
CA GLY A 16 -27.27 0.95 15.54
C GLY A 16 -26.04 0.75 16.42
N PHE A 17 -25.31 1.84 16.70
CA PHE A 17 -24.18 1.81 17.62
C PHE A 17 -24.60 1.43 19.03
N LEU A 18 -25.62 2.10 19.59
CA LEU A 18 -26.02 1.89 20.99
C LEU A 18 -26.69 0.53 21.24
N VAL A 19 -27.44 0.00 20.28
CA VAL A 19 -28.23 -1.22 20.46
C VAL A 19 -27.49 -2.46 19.97
N ARG A 20 -26.75 -2.36 18.87
CA ARG A 20 -26.14 -3.51 18.18
C ARG A 20 -24.62 -3.47 18.17
N ASN A 21 -24.01 -2.41 18.71
CA ASN A 21 -22.56 -2.17 18.63
C ASN A 21 -22.05 -2.18 17.17
N GLU A 22 -22.90 -1.73 16.23
CA GLU A 22 -22.60 -1.57 14.81
C GLU A 22 -22.10 -0.14 14.57
N VAL A 23 -20.93 0.00 13.93
CA VAL A 23 -20.41 1.33 13.55
C VAL A 23 -20.76 1.58 12.08
N ARG A 24 -21.71 2.48 11.84
CA ARG A 24 -22.01 3.01 10.50
C ARG A 24 -21.31 4.36 10.32
N HIS A 25 -20.39 4.47 9.37
CA HIS A 25 -19.89 5.75 8.89
C HIS A 25 -20.60 6.11 7.58
N ALA A 26 -20.93 7.40 7.41
CA ALA A 26 -21.69 8.04 6.34
C ALA A 26 -22.14 7.18 5.12
N VAL A 27 -23.46 7.14 4.88
CA VAL A 27 -24.28 6.79 3.70
C VAL A 27 -23.94 5.55 2.83
N ASN A 28 -22.71 5.01 2.81
CA ASN A 28 -22.34 3.91 1.89
C ASN A 28 -21.36 2.87 2.47
N MET A 29 -21.05 2.88 3.77
CA MET A 29 -20.11 1.91 4.33
C MET A 29 -20.77 0.55 4.62
N VAL A 30 -20.08 -0.55 4.29
CA VAL A 30 -20.49 -1.90 4.66
C VAL A 30 -20.62 -1.98 6.19
N PRO A 31 -21.78 -2.43 6.74
CA PRO A 31 -21.96 -2.52 8.19
C PRO A 31 -20.93 -3.49 8.79
N ILE A 32 -20.29 -3.05 9.86
CA ILE A 32 -19.24 -3.79 10.55
C ILE A 32 -19.35 -3.58 12.06
N THR A 33 -19.24 -4.69 12.79
CA THR A 33 -19.22 -4.68 14.26
C THR A 33 -17.84 -4.28 14.78
N ALA A 34 -17.75 -3.83 16.03
CA ALA A 34 -16.46 -3.51 16.65
C ALA A 34 -15.47 -4.69 16.65
N ALA A 35 -15.95 -5.91 16.88
CA ALA A 35 -15.11 -7.11 16.88
C ALA A 35 -14.57 -7.44 15.48
N GLU A 36 -15.41 -7.34 14.45
CA GLU A 36 -14.98 -7.49 13.05
C GLU A 36 -13.98 -6.40 12.65
N MET A 37 -14.13 -5.17 13.15
CA MET A 37 -13.21 -4.07 12.83
C MET A 37 -11.79 -4.37 13.33
N VAL A 38 -11.63 -4.94 14.52
CA VAL A 38 -10.31 -5.32 15.06
C VAL A 38 -9.64 -6.36 14.18
N ASP A 39 -10.40 -7.36 13.70
CA ASP A 39 -9.91 -8.39 12.79
C ASP A 39 -9.61 -7.85 11.38
N MET A 40 -10.38 -6.87 10.91
CA MET A 40 -10.19 -6.23 9.60
C MET A 40 -9.04 -5.23 9.57
N GLN A 41 -8.67 -4.62 10.71
CA GLN A 41 -7.71 -3.52 10.77
C GLN A 41 -6.38 -3.80 10.04
N PRO A 42 -5.73 -4.97 10.19
CA PRO A 42 -4.50 -5.28 9.45
C PRO A 42 -4.68 -5.31 7.92
N TYR A 43 -5.85 -5.76 7.44
CA TYR A 43 -6.17 -5.82 6.02
C TYR A 43 -6.44 -4.44 5.43
N LEU A 44 -7.15 -3.58 6.19
CA LEU A 44 -7.38 -2.19 5.80
C LEU A 44 -6.07 -1.40 5.73
N ASP A 45 -5.17 -1.60 6.71
CA ASP A 45 -3.86 -0.94 6.71
C ASP A 45 -2.96 -1.45 5.57
N LEU A 46 -2.98 -2.77 5.30
CA LEU A 46 -2.30 -3.34 4.14
C LEU A 46 -2.79 -2.72 2.84
N GLY A 47 -4.10 -2.70 2.62
CA GLY A 47 -4.71 -2.09 1.42
C GLY A 47 -4.28 -0.64 1.25
N ARG A 48 -4.41 0.17 2.31
CA ARG A 48 -4.02 1.59 2.31
C ARG A 48 -2.54 1.79 1.96
N ARG A 49 -1.64 1.05 2.61
CA ARG A 49 -0.19 1.18 2.37
C ARG A 49 0.21 0.73 0.96
N LEU A 50 -0.44 -0.30 0.43
CA LEU A 50 -0.24 -0.75 -0.94
C LEU A 50 -0.69 0.34 -1.95
N GLY A 51 -1.81 1.01 -1.68
CA GLY A 51 -2.26 2.17 -2.45
C GLY A 51 -1.27 3.33 -2.38
N LEU A 52 -0.80 3.70 -1.19
CA LEU A 52 0.18 4.77 -0.98
C LEU A 52 1.52 4.48 -1.68
N LEU A 53 1.97 3.23 -1.65
CA LEU A 53 3.18 2.78 -2.34
C LEU A 53 3.02 2.99 -3.84
N LEU A 54 1.97 2.43 -4.43
CA LEU A 54 1.75 2.51 -5.88
C LEU A 54 1.48 3.94 -6.36
N SER A 55 0.83 4.77 -5.54
CA SER A 55 0.63 6.20 -5.83
C SER A 55 1.96 6.95 -6.00
N GLN A 56 2.96 6.66 -5.16
CA GLN A 56 4.27 7.31 -5.19
C GLN A 56 5.20 6.76 -6.27
N LEU A 57 5.04 5.50 -6.64
CA LEU A 57 5.84 4.86 -7.69
C LEU A 57 5.30 5.16 -9.09
N ASN A 58 3.99 5.33 -9.22
CA ASN A 58 3.35 5.61 -10.48
C ASN A 58 3.68 7.03 -11.00
N THR A 59 3.95 7.13 -12.30
CA THR A 59 4.21 8.41 -12.99
C THR A 59 3.19 8.69 -14.10
N GLY A 60 2.32 7.73 -14.43
CA GLY A 60 1.35 7.81 -15.52
C GLY A 60 -0.09 8.04 -15.05
N GLY A 61 -0.99 8.28 -16.01
CA GLY A 61 -2.43 8.32 -15.78
C GLY A 61 -3.00 6.92 -15.55
N ILE A 62 -3.62 6.69 -14.39
CA ILE A 62 -4.23 5.41 -14.03
C ILE A 62 -5.57 5.27 -14.76
N ARG A 63 -5.77 4.16 -15.48
CA ARG A 63 -7.05 3.85 -16.15
C ARG A 63 -7.84 2.80 -15.39
N ARG A 64 -7.15 1.77 -14.90
CA ARG A 64 -7.75 0.65 -14.18
C ARG A 64 -6.84 0.17 -13.07
N VAL A 65 -7.45 -0.31 -12.00
CA VAL A 65 -6.83 -1.04 -10.91
C VAL A 65 -7.41 -2.45 -10.89
N LYS A 66 -6.56 -3.46 -10.90
CA LYS A 66 -6.95 -4.85 -10.57
C LYS A 66 -6.44 -5.17 -9.17
N LEU A 67 -7.36 -5.47 -8.26
CA LEU A 67 -7.07 -5.96 -6.92
C LEU A 67 -7.34 -7.46 -6.89
N GLN A 68 -6.34 -8.24 -6.52
CA GLN A 68 -6.47 -9.68 -6.33
C GLN A 68 -6.29 -10.02 -4.86
N PHE A 69 -7.27 -10.71 -4.29
CA PHE A 69 -7.25 -11.20 -2.92
C PHE A 69 -7.10 -12.72 -2.94
N LYS A 70 -6.09 -13.24 -2.24
CA LYS A 70 -5.87 -14.69 -2.09
C LYS A 70 -5.83 -15.12 -0.63
N GLY A 71 -6.23 -16.38 -0.40
CA GLY A 71 -6.22 -17.03 0.90
C GLY A 71 -7.13 -16.29 1.89
N ASP A 72 -6.63 -15.99 3.10
CA ASP A 72 -7.42 -15.39 4.17
C ASP A 72 -8.01 -14.03 3.76
N ALA A 73 -7.28 -13.22 2.97
CA ALA A 73 -7.79 -11.94 2.47
C ALA A 73 -9.07 -12.09 1.63
N ALA A 74 -9.22 -13.17 0.88
CA ALA A 74 -10.40 -13.43 0.06
C ALA A 74 -11.64 -13.80 0.89
N THR A 75 -11.47 -14.15 2.17
CA THR A 75 -12.57 -14.48 3.10
C THR A 75 -13.06 -13.26 3.89
N LYS A 76 -12.37 -12.12 3.78
CA LYS A 76 -12.68 -10.87 4.47
C LYS A 76 -13.66 -10.01 3.67
N LYS A 77 -14.07 -8.87 4.24
CA LYS A 77 -14.87 -7.85 3.56
C LYS A 77 -13.99 -7.10 2.54
N THR A 78 -13.74 -7.71 1.37
CA THR A 78 -12.79 -7.21 0.36
C THR A 78 -13.10 -5.81 -0.14
N THR A 79 -14.38 -5.46 -0.23
CA THR A 79 -14.81 -4.11 -0.61
C THR A 79 -14.21 -3.03 0.30
N LEU A 80 -14.14 -3.26 1.62
CA LEU A 80 -13.49 -2.32 2.54
C LEU A 80 -11.97 -2.24 2.32
N ILE A 81 -11.33 -3.36 1.95
CA ILE A 81 -9.90 -3.38 1.62
C ILE A 81 -9.66 -2.60 0.34
N SER A 82 -10.52 -2.76 -0.66
CA SER A 82 -10.50 -2.00 -1.92
C SER A 82 -10.70 -0.51 -1.70
N SER A 83 -11.66 -0.10 -0.86
CA SER A 83 -11.87 1.30 -0.53
C SER A 83 -10.67 1.88 0.25
N ALA A 84 -10.04 1.10 1.14
CA ALA A 84 -8.83 1.52 1.85
C ALA A 84 -7.63 1.67 0.90
N PHE A 85 -7.49 0.75 -0.05
CA PHE A 85 -6.51 0.84 -1.13
C PHE A 85 -6.73 2.08 -1.99
N ALA A 86 -7.98 2.31 -2.44
CA ALA A 86 -8.35 3.48 -3.23
C ALA A 86 -8.03 4.77 -2.47
N ALA A 87 -8.33 4.82 -1.16
CA ALA A 87 -8.00 5.96 -0.33
C ALA A 87 -6.49 6.24 -0.31
N GLY A 88 -5.68 5.20 -0.13
CA GLY A 88 -4.21 5.32 -0.19
C GLY A 88 -3.70 5.74 -1.57
N LEU A 89 -4.23 5.15 -2.64
CA LEU A 89 -3.84 5.44 -4.03
C LEU A 89 -4.08 6.91 -4.40
N LEU A 90 -5.19 7.44 -3.93
CA LEU A 90 -5.68 8.77 -4.26
C LEU A 90 -5.07 9.88 -3.39
N THR A 91 -4.57 9.56 -2.19
CA THR A 91 -4.07 10.53 -1.18
C THR A 91 -3.09 11.58 -1.73
N ASN A 92 -2.09 11.19 -2.53
CA ASN A 92 -1.05 12.13 -3.00
C ASN A 92 -1.47 13.03 -4.18
N ASN A 93 -2.61 12.73 -4.81
CA ASN A 93 -3.09 13.43 -6.00
C ASN A 93 -4.34 14.27 -5.74
N LEU A 94 -4.65 14.56 -4.47
CA LEU A 94 -5.88 15.25 -4.06
C LEU A 94 -5.63 16.46 -3.16
N ALA A 95 -6.34 17.54 -3.48
CA ALA A 95 -6.57 18.67 -2.59
C ALA A 95 -7.70 18.38 -1.56
N ASP A 96 -8.52 17.36 -1.83
CA ASP A 96 -9.67 16.96 -1.01
C ASP A 96 -9.30 15.86 0.00
N ASN A 97 -9.94 15.89 1.17
CA ASN A 97 -9.76 14.89 2.22
C ASN A 97 -10.34 13.52 1.79
N VAL A 98 -9.52 12.67 1.22
CA VAL A 98 -9.89 11.30 0.83
C VAL A 98 -9.90 10.37 2.04
N ASN A 99 -10.94 9.55 2.13
CA ASN A 99 -11.11 8.53 3.15
C ASN A 99 -11.79 7.28 2.57
N ILE A 100 -11.94 6.23 3.39
CA ILE A 100 -12.51 4.95 2.98
C ILE A 100 -13.98 5.04 2.49
N VAL A 101 -14.72 6.10 2.84
CA VAL A 101 -16.13 6.27 2.47
C VAL A 101 -16.26 6.91 1.08
N ASN A 102 -15.41 7.90 0.76
CA ASN A 102 -15.49 8.64 -0.51
C ASN A 102 -14.52 8.14 -1.59
N ALA A 103 -13.54 7.30 -1.26
CA ALA A 103 -12.51 6.87 -2.20
C ALA A 103 -13.06 6.22 -3.48
N ASP A 104 -14.08 5.37 -3.36
CA ASP A 104 -14.67 4.68 -4.53
C ASP A 104 -15.43 5.64 -5.45
N MET A 105 -16.08 6.65 -4.89
CA MET A 105 -16.74 7.71 -5.65
C MET A 105 -15.69 8.54 -6.39
N LEU A 106 -14.65 8.99 -5.69
CA LEU A 106 -13.57 9.81 -6.25
C LEU A 106 -12.78 9.06 -7.34
N ALA A 107 -12.56 7.75 -7.18
CA ALA A 107 -11.95 6.92 -8.21
C ALA A 107 -12.80 6.92 -9.50
N LYS A 108 -14.12 6.72 -9.37
CA LYS A 108 -15.04 6.73 -10.53
C LYS A 108 -15.13 8.09 -11.20
N GLU A 109 -15.16 9.18 -10.44
CA GLU A 109 -15.14 10.56 -10.99
C GLU A 109 -13.88 10.83 -11.82
N ARG A 110 -12.77 10.19 -11.47
CA ARG A 110 -11.50 10.26 -12.20
C ARG A 110 -11.40 9.25 -13.35
N GLY A 111 -12.45 8.49 -13.61
CA GLY A 111 -12.46 7.44 -14.64
C GLY A 111 -11.58 6.24 -14.31
N ILE A 112 -11.21 6.05 -13.04
CA ILE A 112 -10.42 4.91 -12.59
C ILE A 112 -11.36 3.76 -12.26
N GLU A 113 -11.28 2.69 -13.06
CA GLU A 113 -12.05 1.46 -12.82
C GLU A 113 -11.31 0.56 -11.82
N ILE A 114 -11.92 0.23 -10.67
CA ILE A 114 -11.35 -0.73 -9.71
C ILE A 114 -12.09 -2.07 -9.87
N ARG A 115 -11.34 -3.14 -10.13
CA ARG A 115 -11.85 -4.52 -10.24
C ARG A 115 -11.26 -5.40 -9.17
N GLU A 116 -12.11 -6.22 -8.55
CA GLU A 116 -11.71 -7.21 -7.56
C GLU A 116 -11.69 -8.61 -8.20
N GLU A 117 -10.67 -9.39 -7.86
CA GLU A 117 -10.55 -10.80 -8.18
C GLU A 117 -10.28 -11.57 -6.88
N LEU A 118 -11.06 -12.63 -6.66
CA LEU A 118 -11.01 -13.44 -5.45
C LEU A 118 -10.51 -14.84 -5.82
N SER A 119 -9.53 -15.34 -5.09
CA SER A 119 -9.12 -16.74 -5.15
C SER A 119 -8.95 -17.32 -3.75
N HIS A 120 -9.65 -18.42 -3.48
CA HIS A 120 -9.52 -19.15 -2.22
C HIS A 120 -8.32 -20.12 -2.20
N GLU A 121 -7.56 -20.20 -3.30
CA GLU A 121 -6.36 -21.01 -3.34
C GLU A 121 -5.26 -20.38 -2.48
N VAL A 122 -4.73 -21.17 -1.55
CA VAL A 122 -3.56 -20.80 -0.75
C VAL A 122 -2.32 -21.07 -1.59
N GLY A 123 -1.67 -20.00 -2.04
CA GLY A 123 -0.37 -20.07 -2.72
C GLY A 123 0.79 -20.09 -1.72
N ASP A 124 1.90 -19.42 -2.06
CA ASP A 124 3.09 -19.32 -1.20
C ASP A 124 2.84 -18.58 0.13
N PHE A 125 1.74 -17.82 0.21
CA PHE A 125 1.33 -17.07 1.40
C PHE A 125 -0.13 -17.39 1.78
N SER A 126 -0.41 -17.50 3.08
CA SER A 126 -1.78 -17.69 3.59
C SER A 126 -2.68 -16.49 3.34
N THR A 127 -2.10 -15.30 3.26
CA THR A 127 -2.77 -14.05 2.91
C THR A 127 -2.00 -13.38 1.79
N LEU A 128 -2.65 -12.98 0.71
CA LEU A 128 -2.02 -12.14 -0.32
C LEU A 128 -3.01 -11.10 -0.82
N VAL A 129 -2.58 -9.86 -0.90
CA VAL A 129 -3.28 -8.80 -1.63
C VAL A 129 -2.32 -8.27 -2.70
N SER A 130 -2.72 -8.39 -3.95
CA SER A 130 -1.98 -7.88 -5.11
C SER A 130 -2.77 -6.77 -5.77
N ALA A 131 -2.06 -5.73 -6.20
CA ALA A 131 -2.63 -4.61 -6.94
C ALA A 131 -1.83 -4.39 -8.22
N THR A 132 -2.52 -4.32 -9.35
CA THR A 132 -1.96 -3.95 -10.64
C THR A 132 -2.63 -2.67 -11.13
N LEU A 133 -1.85 -1.61 -11.30
CA LEU A 133 -2.26 -0.38 -11.96
C LEU A 133 -2.02 -0.53 -13.46
N GLU A 134 -3.07 -0.42 -14.27
CA GLU A 134 -2.96 -0.24 -15.72
C GLU A 134 -2.89 1.25 -16.02
N THR A 135 -1.73 1.71 -16.49
CA THR A 135 -1.47 3.13 -16.76
C THR A 135 -1.18 3.36 -18.23
N ASP A 136 -1.13 4.62 -18.64
CA ASP A 136 -0.66 5.00 -19.98
C ASP A 136 0.84 4.80 -20.20
N SER A 137 1.61 4.70 -19.11
CA SER A 137 3.07 4.49 -19.13
C SER A 137 3.50 3.02 -18.97
N GLY A 138 2.54 2.10 -18.83
CA GLY A 138 2.76 0.68 -18.57
C GLY A 138 2.10 0.20 -17.28
N ASP A 139 2.12 -1.11 -17.05
CA ASP A 139 1.53 -1.71 -15.86
C ASP A 139 2.52 -1.65 -14.69
N LEU A 140 2.02 -1.34 -13.50
CA LEU A 140 2.78 -1.36 -12.25
C LEU A 140 2.09 -2.32 -11.28
N THR A 141 2.81 -3.32 -10.79
CA THR A 141 2.22 -4.35 -9.90
C THR A 141 2.94 -4.38 -8.57
N ALA A 142 2.20 -4.47 -7.46
CA ALA A 142 2.77 -4.76 -6.14
C ALA A 142 1.89 -5.78 -5.40
N ALA A 143 2.51 -6.67 -4.63
CA ALA A 143 1.78 -7.59 -3.76
C ALA A 143 2.34 -7.56 -2.34
N ALA A 144 1.45 -7.65 -1.37
CA ALA A 144 1.76 -7.62 0.04
C ALA A 144 1.03 -8.73 0.81
N THR A 145 1.62 -9.11 1.94
CA THR A 145 1.09 -10.12 2.86
C THR A 145 1.12 -9.61 4.30
N ILE A 146 0.44 -10.33 5.18
CA ILE A 146 0.46 -10.13 6.63
C ILE A 146 1.25 -11.29 7.24
N PHE A 147 2.43 -11.00 7.75
CA PHE A 147 3.23 -11.97 8.49
C PHE A 147 2.87 -11.93 9.98
N GLY A 148 2.56 -13.10 10.54
CA GLY A 148 2.04 -13.19 11.91
C GLY A 148 0.69 -12.48 12.03
N LYS A 149 0.56 -11.53 12.99
CA LYS A 149 -0.70 -10.81 13.23
C LYS A 149 -0.71 -9.36 12.74
N GLN A 150 0.45 -8.76 12.49
CA GLN A 150 0.55 -7.31 12.31
C GLN A 150 1.68 -6.85 11.38
N PHE A 151 2.58 -7.73 10.97
CA PHE A 151 3.74 -7.32 10.18
C PHE A 151 3.39 -7.31 8.70
N LEU A 152 3.24 -6.13 8.14
CA LEU A 152 2.90 -5.96 6.72
C LEU A 152 4.17 -6.06 5.89
N ARG A 153 4.18 -7.00 4.94
CA ARG A 153 5.36 -7.27 4.10
C ARG A 153 5.04 -7.01 2.63
N LEU A 154 5.88 -6.26 1.95
CA LEU A 154 5.93 -6.20 0.50
C LEU A 154 6.64 -7.45 0.00
N VAL A 155 5.93 -8.30 -0.72
CA VAL A 155 6.45 -9.59 -1.20
C VAL A 155 6.74 -9.61 -2.70
N ARG A 156 6.18 -8.64 -3.42
CA ARG A 156 6.40 -8.50 -4.86
C ARG A 156 6.31 -7.05 -5.29
N LEU A 157 7.21 -6.64 -6.16
CA LEU A 157 7.12 -5.41 -6.92
C LEU A 157 7.49 -5.72 -8.38
N ASP A 158 6.54 -5.50 -9.28
CA ASP A 158 6.54 -5.92 -10.68
C ASP A 158 6.83 -7.42 -10.85
N GLN A 159 7.92 -7.77 -11.51
CA GLN A 159 8.36 -9.16 -11.67
C GLN A 159 9.23 -9.65 -10.51
N PHE A 160 9.66 -8.76 -9.60
CA PHE A 160 10.62 -9.07 -8.55
C PHE A 160 9.94 -9.57 -7.29
N HIS A 161 10.39 -10.71 -6.78
CA HIS A 161 10.00 -11.24 -5.47
C HIS A 161 11.00 -10.75 -4.42
N LEU A 162 10.50 -10.24 -3.30
CA LEU A 162 11.32 -9.68 -2.22
C LEU A 162 10.60 -9.84 -0.87
N ASP A 163 11.24 -9.47 0.24
CA ASP A 163 10.61 -9.43 1.57
C ASP A 163 11.05 -8.15 2.29
N ALA A 164 10.28 -7.08 2.12
CA ALA A 164 10.51 -5.79 2.77
C ALA A 164 9.36 -5.42 3.70
N TYR A 165 9.64 -4.63 4.74
CA TYR A 165 8.57 -4.04 5.54
C TYR A 165 7.81 -2.99 4.72
N LEU A 166 6.48 -3.01 4.79
CA LEU A 166 5.61 -2.06 4.11
C LEU A 166 5.32 -0.84 5.02
N ASP A 167 6.35 -0.25 5.61
CA ASP A 167 6.22 0.87 6.54
C ASP A 167 7.45 1.79 6.56
N GLY A 168 7.24 3.02 7.05
CA GLY A 168 8.30 4.00 7.22
C GLY A 168 8.88 4.51 5.91
N LEU A 169 10.20 4.67 5.88
CA LEU A 169 10.92 5.20 4.73
C LEU A 169 11.48 4.05 3.89
N LEU A 170 11.01 3.91 2.66
CA LEU A 170 11.48 2.89 1.73
C LEU A 170 12.29 3.58 0.63
N LEU A 171 13.60 3.32 0.57
CA LEU A 171 14.40 3.66 -0.60
C LEU A 171 14.42 2.47 -1.55
N LEU A 172 13.74 2.63 -2.68
CA LEU A 172 13.69 1.66 -3.76
C LEU A 172 14.72 2.05 -4.82
N TYR A 173 15.51 1.08 -5.27
CA TYR A 173 16.34 1.28 -6.44
C TYR A 173 16.37 0.04 -7.34
N ARG A 174 16.23 0.27 -8.64
CA ARG A 174 16.44 -0.75 -9.67
C ARG A 174 17.89 -0.72 -10.10
N HIS A 175 18.49 -1.88 -10.33
CA HIS A 175 19.88 -2.00 -10.70
C HIS A 175 20.18 -3.28 -11.47
N ILE A 176 21.30 -3.27 -12.19
CA ILE A 176 21.91 -4.49 -12.74
C ILE A 176 22.69 -5.20 -11.64
N ASP A 177 22.35 -6.45 -11.36
CA ASP A 177 22.99 -7.27 -10.31
C ASP A 177 24.45 -7.57 -10.69
N ARG A 178 25.38 -6.86 -10.04
CA ARG A 178 26.83 -7.06 -10.21
C ARG A 178 27.58 -6.77 -8.91
N PRO A 179 28.79 -7.34 -8.73
CA PRO A 179 29.59 -7.11 -7.53
C PRO A 179 29.81 -5.62 -7.25
N GLY A 180 29.68 -5.24 -5.98
CA GLY A 180 29.98 -3.90 -5.48
C GLY A 180 28.82 -2.91 -5.42
N VAL A 181 27.68 -3.17 -6.07
CA VAL A 181 26.53 -2.22 -6.08
C VAL A 181 25.96 -2.02 -4.68
N ILE A 182 25.66 -3.12 -3.97
CA ILE A 182 25.12 -3.06 -2.59
C ILE A 182 26.11 -2.38 -1.65
N GLY A 183 27.41 -2.71 -1.75
CA GLY A 183 28.46 -2.11 -0.94
C GLY A 183 28.62 -0.62 -1.19
N TYR A 184 28.50 -0.18 -2.44
CA TYR A 184 28.51 1.23 -2.80
C TYR A 184 27.35 1.98 -2.13
N ILE A 185 26.12 1.48 -2.27
CA ILE A 185 24.93 2.14 -1.72
C ILE A 185 24.98 2.17 -0.19
N GLY A 186 25.36 1.06 0.45
CA GLY A 186 25.56 1.03 1.91
C GLY A 186 26.62 2.04 2.37
N THR A 187 27.69 2.22 1.60
CA THR A 187 28.73 3.21 1.89
C THR A 187 28.23 4.64 1.75
N VAL A 188 27.43 4.93 0.70
CA VAL A 188 26.82 6.25 0.50
C VAL A 188 25.90 6.60 1.67
N CYS A 189 24.99 5.70 2.03
CA CYS A 189 24.10 5.89 3.17
C CYS A 189 24.88 6.09 4.48
N GLY A 190 25.87 5.23 4.75
CA GLY A 190 26.67 5.29 5.97
C GLY A 190 27.48 6.59 6.11
N LYS A 191 28.09 7.08 5.02
CA LYS A 191 28.81 8.36 5.01
C LYS A 191 27.91 9.56 5.32
N ARG A 192 26.63 9.45 5.00
CA ARG A 192 25.61 10.50 5.17
C ARG A 192 24.82 10.34 6.47
N GLY A 193 25.16 9.36 7.31
CA GLY A 193 24.46 9.08 8.56
C GLY A 193 23.03 8.57 8.35
N VAL A 194 22.77 7.90 7.23
CA VAL A 194 21.48 7.25 6.94
C VAL A 194 21.57 5.79 7.35
N ASN A 195 20.85 5.41 8.41
CA ASN A 195 20.83 4.02 8.86
C ASN A 195 19.85 3.17 8.02
N ILE A 196 20.27 1.95 7.69
CA ILE A 196 19.47 0.95 6.96
C ILE A 196 19.00 -0.08 7.97
N ALA A 197 17.71 -0.06 8.31
CA ALA A 197 17.11 -0.95 9.30
C ALA A 197 16.84 -2.34 8.73
N HIS A 198 16.46 -2.40 7.45
CA HIS A 198 16.21 -3.64 6.72
C HIS A 198 16.56 -3.49 5.25
N MET A 199 17.02 -4.56 4.63
CA MET A 199 17.36 -4.61 3.21
C MET A 199 16.73 -5.85 2.58
N ALA A 200 15.94 -5.64 1.54
CA ALA A 200 15.36 -6.70 0.73
C ALA A 200 15.85 -6.58 -0.71
N LEU A 201 16.21 -7.71 -1.31
CA LEU A 201 16.69 -7.79 -2.68
C LEU A 201 15.79 -8.74 -3.46
N GLY A 202 15.36 -8.32 -4.64
CA GLY A 202 14.62 -9.15 -5.58
C GLY A 202 15.34 -9.20 -6.92
N ARG A 203 15.50 -10.40 -7.47
CA ARG A 203 16.07 -10.61 -8.81
C ARG A 203 14.97 -11.08 -9.75
N GLU A 204 15.03 -10.68 -11.01
CA GLU A 204 14.07 -11.17 -12.02
C GLU A 204 14.26 -12.66 -12.28
N LYS A 205 15.52 -13.12 -12.27
CA LYS A 205 15.89 -14.52 -12.47
C LYS A 205 16.64 -15.04 -11.24
N ASN A 206 16.53 -16.33 -10.98
CA ASN A 206 17.30 -17.01 -9.92
C ASN A 206 18.78 -17.24 -10.30
N GLU A 207 19.28 -16.58 -11.35
CA GLU A 207 20.65 -16.67 -11.83
C GLU A 207 21.39 -15.34 -11.55
N PRO A 208 22.72 -15.35 -11.39
CA PRO A 208 23.50 -14.12 -11.22
C PRO A 208 23.41 -13.20 -12.45
N GLY A 209 23.25 -11.90 -12.21
CA GLY A 209 23.16 -10.90 -13.28
C GLY A 209 21.74 -10.61 -13.75
N GLY A 210 21.60 -9.55 -14.55
CA GLY A 210 20.30 -9.07 -15.03
C GLY A 210 19.68 -8.00 -14.11
N ASP A 211 18.41 -7.68 -14.38
CA ASP A 211 17.68 -6.67 -13.61
C ASP A 211 17.34 -7.18 -12.21
N ALA A 212 17.49 -6.28 -11.24
CA ALA A 212 17.19 -6.49 -9.85
C ALA A 212 16.60 -5.23 -9.22
N ILE A 213 15.88 -5.42 -8.13
CA ILE A 213 15.38 -4.36 -7.27
C ILE A 213 15.89 -4.55 -5.85
N ALA A 214 16.11 -3.44 -5.18
CA ALA A 214 16.38 -3.41 -3.77
C ALA A 214 15.40 -2.45 -3.09
N VAL A 215 14.97 -2.83 -1.89
CA VAL A 215 14.15 -2.01 -1.00
C VAL A 215 14.88 -1.90 0.32
N LEU A 216 15.25 -0.67 0.68
CA LEU A 216 15.89 -0.36 1.95
C LEU A 216 14.87 0.33 2.86
N ASN A 217 14.57 -0.25 4.01
CA ASN A 217 13.85 0.46 5.06
C ASN A 217 14.87 1.32 5.83
N LEU A 218 14.67 2.63 5.86
CA LEU A 218 15.58 3.61 6.46
C LEU A 218 15.01 4.18 7.77
N ASP A 219 15.87 4.44 8.74
CA ASP A 219 15.45 5.07 10.00
C ASP A 219 15.28 6.59 9.89
N ASN A 220 16.01 7.21 8.95
CA ASN A 220 16.02 8.65 8.73
C ASN A 220 15.99 8.97 7.24
N GLU A 221 15.42 10.14 6.91
CA GLU A 221 15.24 10.56 5.53
C GLU A 221 16.59 10.93 4.90
N PRO A 222 16.96 10.33 3.75
CA PRO A 222 18.15 10.73 3.02
C PRO A 222 17.95 12.09 2.37
N ASP A 223 18.98 12.93 2.39
CA ASP A 223 18.93 14.21 1.67
C ASP A 223 19.00 13.99 0.15
N ALA A 224 18.65 15.04 -0.61
CA ALA A 224 18.66 14.98 -2.07
C ALA A 224 20.05 14.65 -2.64
N ALA A 225 21.12 15.06 -1.94
CA ALA A 225 22.49 14.75 -2.32
C ALA A 225 22.78 13.24 -2.21
N THR A 226 22.29 12.59 -1.15
CA THR A 226 22.41 11.14 -0.95
C THR A 226 21.69 10.37 -2.04
N LEU A 227 20.45 10.76 -2.37
CA LEU A 227 19.69 10.14 -3.47
C LEU A 227 20.37 10.31 -4.82
N ALA A 228 20.91 11.50 -5.10
CA ALA A 228 21.66 11.77 -6.32
C ALA A 228 22.96 10.96 -6.40
N GLU A 229 23.68 10.80 -5.28
CA GLU A 229 24.90 9.98 -5.20
C GLU A 229 24.60 8.50 -5.44
N VAL A 230 23.50 7.97 -4.86
CA VAL A 230 23.03 6.60 -5.16
C VAL A 230 22.75 6.43 -6.66
N ALA A 231 22.10 7.40 -7.30
CA ALA A 231 21.76 7.35 -8.72
C ALA A 231 22.99 7.48 -9.66
N GLN A 232 24.14 7.95 -9.17
CA GLN A 232 25.36 8.06 -9.98
C GLN A 232 26.05 6.71 -10.26
N ASN A 233 25.71 5.67 -9.50
CA ASN A 233 26.24 4.35 -9.79
C ASN A 233 25.73 3.88 -11.15
N GLN A 234 26.63 3.57 -12.08
CA GLN A 234 26.28 3.13 -13.43
C GLN A 234 25.39 1.88 -13.49
N ALA A 235 25.28 1.11 -12.39
CA ALA A 235 24.43 -0.06 -12.33
C ALA A 235 22.98 0.29 -12.03
N VAL A 236 22.73 1.46 -11.45
CA VAL A 236 21.43 1.88 -10.95
C VAL A 236 20.65 2.52 -12.09
N THR A 237 19.45 2.02 -12.33
CA THR A 237 18.58 2.43 -13.44
C THR A 237 17.38 3.26 -12.97
N GLY A 238 17.12 3.28 -11.67
CA GLY A 238 16.09 4.13 -11.07
C GLY A 238 16.21 4.16 -9.55
N VAL A 239 15.86 5.30 -8.95
CA VAL A 239 15.87 5.51 -7.50
C VAL A 239 14.60 6.25 -7.12
N GLN A 240 13.84 5.73 -6.15
CA GLN A 240 12.63 6.35 -5.63
C GLN A 240 12.61 6.23 -4.11
N LEU A 241 12.33 7.33 -3.42
CA LEU A 241 12.05 7.33 -1.99
C LEU A 241 10.54 7.36 -1.78
N VAL A 242 10.01 6.33 -1.13
CA VAL A 242 8.61 6.21 -0.77
C VAL A 242 8.48 6.43 0.73
N LYS A 243 7.51 7.26 1.12
CA LYS A 243 7.16 7.51 2.51
C LYS A 243 5.84 6.83 2.82
N LEU A 244 5.87 5.90 3.76
CA LEU A 244 4.71 5.22 4.29
C LEU A 244 4.52 5.60 5.77
N PRO A 245 3.30 5.45 6.29
CA PRO A 245 3.02 5.52 7.73
C PRO A 245 3.97 4.61 8.52
N LYS A 246 4.30 4.97 9.75
CA LYS A 246 5.17 4.13 10.59
C LYS A 246 4.44 2.83 10.97
N ALA A 247 5.19 1.80 11.34
CA ALA A 247 4.61 0.57 11.88
C ALA A 247 3.71 0.89 13.09
N GLY A 248 2.49 0.34 13.10
CA GLY A 248 1.52 0.56 14.19
C GLY A 248 0.82 1.93 14.20
N GLU A 249 1.10 2.81 13.23
CA GLU A 249 0.37 4.07 13.11
C GLU A 249 -1.12 3.82 12.80
N PRO A 250 -2.06 4.44 13.55
CA PRO A 250 -3.47 4.16 13.37
C PRO A 250 -3.99 4.64 12.01
N LEU A 251 -5.04 3.98 11.52
CA LEU A 251 -5.73 4.41 10.31
C LEU A 251 -6.39 5.78 10.54
N PRO A 252 -6.18 6.79 9.66
CA PRO A 252 -6.63 8.16 9.89
C PRO A 252 -8.14 8.30 10.16
N TRP A 253 -8.94 7.41 9.59
CA TRP A 253 -10.40 7.40 9.69
C TRP A 253 -10.95 6.53 10.83
N LEU A 254 -10.11 5.78 11.55
CA LEU A 254 -10.53 4.97 12.71
C LEU A 254 -10.23 5.67 14.05
N VAL A 255 -9.56 6.83 14.03
CA VAL A 255 -9.32 7.60 15.24
C VAL A 255 -10.59 8.40 15.54
N CYS A 256 -11.35 7.98 16.55
CA CYS A 256 -12.35 8.86 17.16
C CYS A 256 -11.62 10.10 17.68
N ARG A 257 -11.91 11.26 17.11
CA ARG A 257 -11.66 12.56 17.75
C ARG A 257 -12.85 12.91 18.63
#